data_AF-A0A7J9PC16-F1
#
_entry.id   AF-A0A7J9PC16-F1
#
_cell.length_a   1.000
_cell.length_b   1.000
_cell.length_c   1.000
_cell.angle_alpha   90.00
_cell.angle_beta   90.00
_cell.angle_gamma   90.00
#
_symmetry.space_group_name_H-M   'P 1'
#
loop_
_entity.id
_entity.type
_entity.pdbx_description
1 polymer ?
#
loop_
_entity_poly.entity_id
_entity_poly.type
_entity_poly.pdbx_seq_one_letter_code
_entity_poly.pdbx_strand_id
1 'polypeptide(L)'
;MKTKQHKIFWVSALVASILMYIVQYAVFNDYLGIINSFLGKIAFVPIQVFLITVVISGILSDMEKSARLEKLNILIGTFFSETGTKSLKYFSKIDPNIEEIGNKLKVTDSWVDEDFKNALNYAKDRDYTLNASKEDIIKIYEFLSKNKEFLMRLLENPNLMEHEHFTELLRAVFHLLEELESRENLHESSDNDIMHLNGDMVRSYRLITIEWVNYMKYLKNNYPYLFSLAMRRNPFDKSAKTSLK
;
A
#
# COMPACT_ATOMS: atom_id res chain seq x y z
N MET A 1 32.90 20.61 -4.81
CA MET A 1 34.10 19.76 -5.02
C MET A 1 33.83 18.55 -5.94
N LYS A 2 32.68 17.86 -5.86
CA LYS A 2 32.32 16.71 -6.72
C LYS A 2 32.29 16.99 -8.24
N THR A 3 31.89 18.18 -8.67
CA THR A 3 31.77 18.55 -10.10
C THR A 3 33.11 18.71 -10.85
N LYS A 4 34.21 19.04 -10.16
CA LYS A 4 35.55 19.14 -10.78
C LYS A 4 36.15 17.77 -11.08
N GLN A 5 35.88 16.76 -10.24
CA GLN A 5 36.42 15.41 -10.39
C GLN A 5 35.85 14.69 -11.64
N HIS A 6 34.55 14.86 -11.92
CA HIS A 6 33.94 14.30 -13.14
C HIS A 6 34.55 14.87 -14.42
N LYS A 7 34.81 16.19 -14.47
CA LYS A 7 35.41 16.83 -15.65
C LYS A 7 36.82 16.30 -15.94
N ILE A 8 37.64 16.14 -14.91
CA ILE A 8 39.00 15.60 -15.04
C ILE A 8 38.97 14.17 -15.58
N PHE A 9 38.05 13.33 -15.09
CA PHE A 9 37.88 11.96 -15.56
C PHE A 9 37.49 11.88 -17.04
N TRP A 10 36.52 12.70 -17.49
CA TRP A 10 36.11 12.69 -18.90
C TRP A 10 37.24 13.16 -19.83
N VAL A 11 38.00 14.16 -19.41
CA VAL A 11 39.16 14.66 -20.18
C VAL A 11 40.26 13.61 -20.23
N SER A 12 40.59 12.95 -19.11
CA SER A 12 41.63 11.91 -19.10
C SER A 12 41.23 10.69 -19.92
N ALA A 13 39.96 10.29 -19.90
CA ALA A 13 39.44 9.21 -20.74
C ALA A 13 39.53 9.56 -22.23
N LEU A 14 39.22 10.80 -22.61
CA LEU A 14 39.35 11.27 -23.99
C LEU A 14 40.82 11.22 -24.45
N VAL A 15 41.74 11.76 -23.64
CA VAL A 15 43.18 11.76 -23.93
C VAL A 15 43.70 10.32 -24.04
N ALA A 16 43.31 9.43 -23.13
CA ALA A 16 43.68 8.02 -23.19
C ALA A 16 43.18 7.34 -24.47
N SER A 17 41.94 7.62 -24.90
CA SER A 17 41.40 7.09 -26.16
C SER A 17 42.19 7.58 -27.38
N ILE A 18 42.59 8.85 -27.41
CA ILE A 18 43.38 9.42 -28.51
C ILE A 18 44.76 8.74 -28.55
N LEU A 19 45.43 8.61 -27.39
CA LEU A 19 46.72 7.94 -27.28
C LEU A 19 46.66 6.48 -27.75
N MET A 20 45.59 5.76 -27.42
CA MET A 20 45.39 4.38 -27.89
C MET A 20 45.28 4.30 -29.42
N TYR A 21 44.57 5.21 -30.08
CA TYR A 21 44.51 5.24 -31.54
C TYR A 21 45.86 5.62 -32.18
N ILE A 22 46.65 6.50 -31.57
CA ILE A 22 48.01 6.82 -32.03
C ILE A 22 48.92 5.59 -31.96
N VAL A 23 48.87 4.84 -30.86
CA VAL A 23 49.65 3.59 -30.70
C VAL A 23 49.19 2.55 -31.71
N GLN A 24 47.88 2.38 -31.90
CA GLN A 24 47.34 1.47 -32.91
C GLN A 24 47.84 1.83 -34.33
N TYR A 25 47.83 3.11 -34.68
CA TYR A 25 48.36 3.57 -35.96
C TYR A 25 49.87 3.28 -36.09
N ALA A 26 50.66 3.59 -35.07
CA ALA A 26 52.11 3.38 -35.10
C ALA A 26 52.52 1.90 -35.23
N VAL A 27 51.73 0.97 -34.69
CA VAL A 27 52.01 -0.49 -34.74
C VAL A 27 51.54 -1.11 -36.05
N PHE A 28 50.34 -0.74 -36.54
CA PHE A 28 49.70 -1.43 -37.66
C PHE A 28 49.76 -0.66 -38.99
N ASN A 29 50.05 0.65 -38.97
CA ASN A 29 50.08 1.55 -40.13
C ASN A 29 48.81 1.51 -41.02
N ASP A 30 47.68 1.06 -40.47
CA ASP A 30 46.40 0.89 -41.20
C ASP A 30 45.41 2.00 -40.85
N TYR A 31 45.42 3.07 -41.66
CA TYR A 31 44.52 4.21 -41.51
C TYR A 31 43.06 3.85 -41.84
N LEU A 32 42.84 3.04 -42.88
CA LEU A 32 41.48 2.70 -43.36
C LEU A 32 40.77 1.76 -42.37
N GLY A 33 41.49 0.81 -41.78
CA GLY A 33 40.95 -0.05 -40.73
C GLY A 33 40.53 0.74 -39.48
N ILE A 34 41.30 1.76 -39.09
CA ILE A 34 40.94 2.65 -37.97
C ILE A 34 39.68 3.44 -38.28
N ILE A 35 39.56 4.02 -39.48
CA ILE A 35 38.36 4.76 -39.90
C ILE A 35 37.13 3.86 -39.95
N ASN A 36 37.23 2.70 -40.59
CA ASN A 36 36.11 1.76 -40.71
C ASN A 36 35.64 1.30 -39.32
N SER A 37 36.58 0.99 -38.41
CA SER A 37 36.28 0.64 -37.02
C SER A 37 35.59 1.79 -36.28
N PHE A 38 36.09 3.03 -36.44
CA PHE A 38 35.50 4.20 -35.81
C PHE A 38 34.09 4.52 -36.33
N LEU A 39 33.87 4.49 -37.64
CA LEU A 39 32.56 4.69 -38.26
C LEU A 39 31.57 3.58 -37.84
N GLY A 40 32.02 2.33 -37.75
CA GLY A 40 31.21 1.23 -37.23
C GLY A 40 30.77 1.44 -35.79
N LYS A 41 31.66 1.95 -34.92
CA LYS A 41 31.31 2.32 -33.55
C LYS A 41 30.29 3.45 -33.52
N ILE A 42 30.48 4.51 -34.31
CA ILE A 42 29.51 5.63 -34.42
C ILE A 42 28.14 5.11 -34.87
N ALA A 43 28.10 4.27 -35.90
CA ALA A 43 26.87 3.69 -36.42
C ALA A 43 26.15 2.81 -35.39
N PHE A 44 26.89 2.19 -34.46
CA PHE A 44 26.33 1.37 -33.38
C PHE A 44 25.82 2.20 -32.18
N VAL A 45 26.32 3.42 -31.96
CA VAL A 45 25.92 4.28 -30.82
C VAL A 45 24.39 4.41 -30.67
N PRO A 46 23.60 4.67 -31.74
CA PRO A 46 22.14 4.76 -31.60
C PRO A 46 21.50 3.49 -31.04
N ILE A 47 21.94 2.31 -31.50
CA ILE A 47 21.46 1.01 -31.03
C ILE A 47 21.86 0.81 -29.55
N GLN A 48 23.10 1.14 -29.22
CA GLN A 48 23.60 1.04 -27.85
C GLN A 48 22.83 1.94 -26.89
N VAL A 49 22.61 3.20 -27.25
CA VAL A 49 21.85 4.17 -26.43
C VAL A 49 20.41 3.72 -26.27
N PHE A 50 19.78 3.21 -27.34
CA PHE A 50 18.43 2.65 -27.26
C PHE A 50 18.36 1.48 -26.28
N LEU A 51 19.26 0.50 -26.42
CA LEU A 51 19.27 -0.69 -25.57
C LEU A 51 19.51 -0.34 -24.10
N ILE A 52 20.50 0.51 -23.83
CA ILE A 52 20.80 0.96 -22.46
C ILE A 52 19.61 1.72 -21.88
N THR A 53 18.99 2.62 -22.66
CA THR A 53 17.83 3.38 -22.20
C THR A 53 16.68 2.45 -21.83
N VAL A 54 16.30 1.49 -22.69
CA VAL A 54 15.20 0.54 -22.41
C VAL A 54 15.48 -0.28 -21.15
N VAL A 55 16.71 -0.79 -20.99
CA VAL A 55 17.09 -1.59 -19.81
C VAL A 55 17.05 -0.74 -18.54
N ILE A 56 17.67 0.44 -18.55
CA ILE A 56 17.70 1.32 -17.37
C ILE A 56 16.31 1.83 -17.03
N SER A 57 15.51 2.24 -18.02
CA SER A 57 14.14 2.70 -17.80
C SER A 57 13.26 1.61 -17.21
N GLY A 58 13.40 0.35 -17.65
CA GLY A 58 12.70 -0.78 -17.06
C GLY A 58 13.04 -0.97 -15.58
N ILE A 59 14.35 -1.05 -15.27
CA ILE A 59 14.82 -1.20 -13.88
C ILE A 59 14.35 -0.03 -13.00
N LEU A 60 14.47 1.20 -13.50
CA LEU A 60 14.06 2.39 -12.75
C LEU A 60 12.55 2.38 -12.49
N SER A 61 11.75 1.98 -13.49
CA SER A 61 10.30 1.86 -13.33
C SER A 61 9.91 0.83 -12.28
N ASP A 62 10.59 -0.32 -12.25
CA ASP A 62 10.32 -1.36 -11.24
C ASP A 62 10.69 -0.88 -9.84
N MET A 63 11.84 -0.23 -9.69
CA MET A 63 12.27 0.36 -8.43
C MET A 63 11.28 1.41 -7.92
N GLU A 64 10.80 2.30 -8.80
CA GLU A 64 9.79 3.29 -8.45
C GLU A 64 8.49 2.64 -8.01
N LYS A 65 8.03 1.61 -8.72
CA LYS A 65 6.81 0.88 -8.36
C LYS A 65 6.93 0.22 -6.99
N SER A 66 8.03 -0.46 -6.70
CA SER A 66 8.29 -1.04 -5.37
C SER A 66 8.34 0.02 -4.27
N ALA A 67 9.00 1.15 -4.52
CA ALA A 67 9.06 2.24 -3.55
C ALA A 67 7.69 2.89 -3.28
N ARG A 68 6.82 2.99 -4.29
CA ARG A 68 5.44 3.47 -4.13
C ARG A 68 4.59 2.48 -3.34
N LEU A 69 4.68 1.18 -3.64
CA LEU A 69 4.00 0.14 -2.89
C LEU A 69 4.38 0.15 -1.41
N GLU A 70 5.66 0.31 -1.08
CA GLU A 70 6.12 0.42 0.32
C GLU A 70 5.50 1.64 1.01
N LYS A 71 5.49 2.80 0.35
CA LYS A 71 4.86 4.02 0.88
C LYS A 71 3.37 3.83 1.15
N LEU A 72 2.65 3.15 0.25
CA LEU A 72 1.24 2.85 0.46
C LEU A 72 1.05 1.94 1.69
N ASN A 73 1.86 0.89 1.83
CA ASN A 73 1.73 -0.01 2.97
C ASN A 73 2.00 0.69 4.31
N ILE A 74 2.86 1.70 4.33
CA ILE A 74 3.04 2.58 5.49
C ILE A 74 1.74 3.35 5.81
N LEU A 75 1.05 3.86 4.78
CA LEU A 75 -0.25 4.55 4.96
C LEU A 75 -1.32 3.59 5.47
N ILE A 76 -1.41 2.39 4.90
CA ILE A 76 -2.32 1.32 5.37
C ILE A 76 -2.03 0.98 6.84
N GLY A 77 -0.76 0.83 7.20
CA GLY A 77 -0.35 0.59 8.58
C GLY A 77 -0.73 1.73 9.53
N THR A 78 -0.57 2.97 9.08
CA THR A 78 -0.98 4.16 9.84
C THR A 78 -2.50 4.17 10.03
N PHE A 79 -3.27 3.88 8.98
CA PHE A 79 -4.71 3.74 9.06
C PHE A 79 -5.14 2.68 10.08
N PHE A 80 -4.55 1.48 10.05
CA PHE A 80 -4.90 0.42 10.99
C PHE A 80 -4.48 0.71 12.44
N SER A 81 -3.40 1.45 12.65
CA SER A 81 -2.96 1.90 13.98
C SER A 81 -3.97 2.85 14.61
N GLU A 82 -4.42 3.86 13.85
CA GLU A 82 -5.26 4.92 14.38
C GLU A 82 -6.75 4.59 14.34
N THR A 83 -7.22 4.13 13.18
CA THR A 83 -8.65 4.02 12.87
C THR A 83 -9.08 2.58 12.58
N GLY A 84 -8.50 1.92 11.57
CA GLY A 84 -9.00 0.66 11.01
C GLY A 84 -9.23 -0.46 12.02
N THR A 85 -8.26 -0.72 12.91
CA THR A 85 -8.41 -1.80 13.91
C THR A 85 -9.53 -1.49 14.92
N LYS A 86 -9.69 -0.22 15.31
CA LYS A 86 -10.76 0.18 16.24
C LYS A 86 -12.12 0.17 15.56
N SER A 87 -12.21 0.59 14.29
CA SER A 87 -13.42 0.44 13.48
C SER A 87 -13.87 -1.02 13.42
N LEU A 88 -12.96 -1.95 13.12
CA LEU A 88 -13.26 -3.38 13.12
C LEU A 88 -13.74 -3.86 14.49
N LYS A 89 -13.20 -3.36 15.60
CA LYS A 89 -13.68 -3.71 16.95
C LYS A 89 -15.10 -3.21 17.24
N TYR A 90 -15.46 -2.01 16.76
CA TYR A 90 -16.82 -1.52 16.90
C TYR A 90 -17.79 -2.38 16.10
N PHE A 91 -17.48 -2.63 14.83
CA PHE A 91 -18.32 -3.45 13.96
C PHE A 91 -18.42 -4.91 14.41
N SER A 92 -17.30 -5.52 14.82
CA SER A 92 -17.26 -6.91 15.26
C SER A 92 -18.08 -7.16 16.53
N LYS A 93 -18.25 -6.13 17.38
CA LYS A 93 -19.06 -6.21 18.60
C LYS A 93 -20.57 -6.28 18.30
N ILE A 94 -21.01 -5.64 17.22
CA ILE A 94 -22.42 -5.58 16.80
C ILE A 94 -22.72 -6.56 15.65
N ASP A 95 -21.75 -7.37 15.25
CA ASP A 95 -21.90 -8.44 14.27
C ASP A 95 -22.50 -9.68 14.97
N PRO A 96 -23.75 -10.09 14.62
CA PRO A 96 -24.38 -11.25 15.24
C PRO A 96 -23.63 -12.56 14.94
N ASN A 97 -22.88 -12.60 13.84
CA ASN A 97 -22.14 -13.76 13.35
C ASN A 97 -20.63 -13.63 13.61
N ILE A 98 -20.24 -12.91 14.66
CA ILE A 98 -18.84 -12.67 15.05
C ILE A 98 -18.04 -13.96 15.29
N GLU A 99 -18.67 -15.02 15.79
CA GLU A 99 -17.95 -16.28 16.08
C GLU A 99 -17.50 -16.98 14.81
N GLU A 100 -18.27 -16.89 13.73
CA GLU A 100 -17.93 -17.46 12.43
C GLU A 100 -16.73 -16.74 11.82
N ILE A 101 -16.79 -15.41 11.72
CA ILE A 101 -15.70 -14.60 11.19
C ILE A 101 -14.46 -14.67 12.08
N GLY A 102 -14.62 -14.70 13.41
CA GLY A 102 -13.53 -14.86 14.36
C GLY A 102 -12.77 -16.18 14.18
N ASN A 103 -13.49 -17.27 13.89
CA ASN A 103 -12.85 -18.57 13.62
C ASN A 103 -12.12 -18.58 12.26
N LYS A 104 -12.71 -18.00 11.22
CA LYS A 104 -12.12 -17.96 9.87
C LYS A 104 -10.96 -16.97 9.75
N LEU A 105 -10.99 -15.89 10.52
CA LEU A 105 -9.97 -14.83 10.55
C LEU A 105 -9.09 -14.90 11.80
N LYS A 106 -8.98 -16.09 12.42
CA LYS A 106 -8.03 -16.34 13.51
C LYS A 106 -6.62 -16.49 12.95
N VAL A 107 -6.01 -15.35 12.62
CA VAL A 107 -4.64 -15.30 12.13
C VAL A 107 -3.70 -15.87 13.18
N THR A 108 -2.83 -16.79 12.78
CA THR A 108 -1.81 -17.39 13.64
C THR A 108 -0.44 -17.34 12.98
N ASP A 109 0.61 -17.56 13.77
CA ASP A 109 1.99 -17.54 13.27
C ASP A 109 2.28 -18.68 12.27
N SER A 110 1.47 -19.74 12.26
CA SER A 110 1.59 -20.85 11.31
C SER A 110 0.97 -20.57 9.94
N TRP A 111 0.23 -19.46 9.75
CA TRP A 111 -0.45 -19.19 8.47
C TRP A 111 0.52 -19.07 7.31
N VAL A 112 0.25 -19.77 6.22
CA VAL A 112 0.97 -19.64 4.94
C VAL A 112 0.16 -18.81 3.94
N ASP A 113 0.72 -18.56 2.77
CA ASP A 113 0.08 -17.78 1.71
C ASP A 113 -1.30 -18.29 1.29
N GLU A 114 -1.51 -19.61 1.35
CA GLU A 114 -2.79 -20.25 1.07
C GLU A 114 -3.85 -19.94 2.13
N ASP A 115 -3.48 -19.87 3.41
CA ASP A 115 -4.40 -19.50 4.50
C ASP A 115 -4.90 -18.06 4.33
N PHE A 116 -4.00 -17.13 4.00
CA PHE A 116 -4.38 -15.75 3.71
C PHE A 116 -5.30 -15.65 2.49
N LYS A 117 -5.06 -16.46 1.45
CA LYS A 117 -5.93 -16.50 0.28
C LYS A 117 -7.33 -17.00 0.64
N ASN A 118 -7.43 -18.05 1.45
CA ASN A 118 -8.70 -18.59 1.91
C ASN A 118 -9.45 -17.60 2.80
N ALA A 119 -8.75 -16.95 3.73
CA ALA A 119 -9.28 -15.89 4.58
C ALA A 119 -9.78 -14.68 3.77
N LEU A 120 -9.05 -14.29 2.72
CA LEU A 120 -9.41 -13.19 1.84
C LEU A 120 -10.66 -13.51 1.02
N ASN A 121 -10.78 -14.73 0.48
CA ASN A 121 -11.97 -15.17 -0.24
C ASN A 121 -13.19 -15.17 0.69
N TYR A 122 -13.05 -15.74 1.88
CA TYR A 122 -14.10 -15.69 2.90
C TYR A 122 -14.52 -14.24 3.23
N ALA A 123 -13.56 -13.33 3.44
CA ALA A 123 -13.86 -11.92 3.70
C ALA A 123 -14.54 -11.20 2.52
N LYS A 124 -14.35 -11.66 1.27
CA LYS A 124 -15.01 -11.07 0.10
C LYS A 124 -16.44 -11.56 -0.08
N ASP A 125 -16.67 -12.84 0.17
CA ASP A 125 -17.90 -13.57 -0.18
C ASP A 125 -18.89 -13.66 1.00
N ARG A 126 -18.44 -13.39 2.22
CA ARG A 126 -19.30 -13.37 3.40
C ARG A 126 -20.39 -12.29 3.28
N ASP A 127 -21.60 -12.65 3.70
CA ASP A 127 -22.66 -11.69 3.94
C ASP A 127 -22.45 -10.95 5.27
N TYR A 128 -22.21 -9.65 5.16
CA TYR A 128 -22.00 -8.78 6.31
C TYR A 128 -23.33 -8.24 6.82
N THR A 129 -23.62 -8.51 8.08
CA THR A 129 -24.81 -8.01 8.78
C THR A 129 -24.39 -7.35 10.08
N LEU A 130 -25.05 -6.25 10.45
CA LEU A 130 -24.83 -5.57 11.73
C LEU A 130 -26.17 -5.38 12.42
N ASN A 131 -26.19 -5.57 13.74
CA ASN A 131 -27.32 -5.27 14.60
C ASN A 131 -26.92 -4.14 15.56
N ALA A 132 -26.85 -2.92 15.02
CA ALA A 132 -26.43 -1.74 15.77
C ALA A 132 -27.59 -1.17 16.59
N SER A 133 -27.36 -0.91 17.89
CA SER A 133 -28.27 -0.03 18.65
C SER A 133 -27.98 1.44 18.33
N LYS A 134 -28.88 2.35 18.73
CA LYS A 134 -28.63 3.80 18.63
C LYS A 134 -27.35 4.21 19.38
N GLU A 135 -27.10 3.63 20.55
CA GLU A 135 -25.88 3.90 21.32
C GLU A 135 -24.61 3.42 20.61
N ASP A 136 -24.68 2.32 19.86
CA ASP A 136 -23.54 1.84 19.08
C ASP A 136 -23.23 2.78 17.90
N ILE A 137 -24.26 3.27 17.20
CA ILE A 137 -24.12 4.25 16.12
C ILE A 137 -23.48 5.55 16.65
N ILE A 138 -23.93 6.04 17.81
CA ILE A 138 -23.36 7.24 18.45
C ILE A 138 -21.88 7.04 18.77
N LYS A 139 -21.49 5.88 19.32
CA LYS A 139 -20.08 5.59 19.61
C LYS A 139 -19.21 5.53 18.36
N ILE A 140 -19.74 4.95 17.28
CA ILE A 140 -19.05 4.90 15.99
C ILE A 140 -18.87 6.32 15.45
N TYR A 141 -19.91 7.16 15.51
CA TYR A 141 -19.87 8.56 15.13
C TYR A 141 -18.81 9.33 15.92
N GLU A 142 -18.88 9.35 17.26
CA GLU A 142 -17.91 10.05 18.11
C GLU A 142 -16.47 9.64 17.81
N PHE A 143 -16.26 8.35 17.57
CA PHE A 143 -14.96 7.81 17.20
C PHE A 143 -14.49 8.28 15.81
N LEU A 144 -15.32 8.17 14.78
CA LEU A 144 -14.94 8.57 13.42
C LEU A 144 -14.75 10.09 13.32
N SER A 145 -15.62 10.89 13.94
CA SER A 145 -15.52 12.35 13.98
C SER A 145 -14.23 12.81 14.63
N LYS A 146 -13.80 12.16 15.73
CA LYS A 146 -12.49 12.43 16.35
C LYS A 146 -11.30 12.15 15.43
N ASN A 147 -11.46 11.26 14.45
CA ASN A 147 -10.42 10.88 13.49
C ASN A 147 -10.60 11.54 12.11
N LYS A 148 -11.54 12.47 11.95
CA LYS A 148 -11.85 13.12 10.67
C LYS A 148 -10.64 13.75 10.01
N GLU A 149 -9.92 14.62 10.73
CA GLU A 149 -8.71 15.29 10.21
C GLU A 149 -7.62 14.29 9.82
N PHE A 150 -7.54 13.15 10.50
CA PHE A 150 -6.62 12.09 10.14
C PHE A 150 -7.03 11.40 8.83
N LEU A 151 -8.30 11.04 8.68
CA LEU A 151 -8.85 10.43 7.47
C LEU A 151 -8.73 11.36 6.25
N MET A 152 -8.98 12.66 6.42
CA MET A 152 -8.79 13.66 5.36
C MET A 152 -7.34 13.72 4.89
N ARG A 153 -6.37 13.76 5.81
CA ARG A 153 -4.93 13.75 5.46
C ARG A 153 -4.50 12.48 4.72
N LEU A 154 -5.15 11.34 4.97
CA LEU A 154 -4.90 10.12 4.20
C LEU A 154 -5.43 10.23 2.77
N LEU A 155 -6.63 10.80 2.59
CA LEU A 155 -7.23 11.04 1.26
C LEU A 155 -6.43 12.02 0.40
N GLU A 156 -5.81 13.02 1.03
CA GLU A 156 -4.94 14.00 0.36
C GLU A 156 -3.60 13.40 -0.09
N ASN A 157 -3.26 12.18 0.31
CA ASN A 157 -1.97 11.60 -0.01
C ASN A 157 -1.88 11.19 -1.50
N PRO A 158 -0.90 11.69 -2.27
CA PRO A 158 -0.82 11.41 -3.70
C PRO A 158 -0.55 9.94 -4.03
N ASN A 159 0.00 9.15 -3.11
CA ASN A 159 0.23 7.72 -3.32
C ASN A 159 -1.05 6.87 -3.23
N LEU A 160 -2.18 7.47 -2.82
CA LEU A 160 -3.43 6.76 -2.64
C LEU A 160 -4.07 6.34 -3.99
N MET A 161 -4.00 7.25 -4.99
CA MET A 161 -4.71 7.13 -6.27
C MET A 161 -4.32 5.90 -7.11
N GLU A 162 -3.19 5.25 -6.83
CA GLU A 162 -2.73 4.06 -7.56
C GLU A 162 -3.33 2.74 -7.03
N HIS A 163 -3.98 2.76 -5.85
CA HIS A 163 -4.60 1.59 -5.25
C HIS A 163 -6.09 1.75 -5.08
N GLU A 164 -6.84 1.20 -6.03
CA GLU A 164 -8.31 1.25 -6.04
C GLU A 164 -8.90 0.74 -4.72
N HIS A 165 -8.41 -0.39 -4.19
CA HIS A 165 -9.05 -0.99 -3.01
C HIS A 165 -8.92 -0.17 -1.73
N PHE A 166 -7.73 0.36 -1.42
CA PHE A 166 -7.53 1.19 -0.22
C PHE A 166 -8.17 2.57 -0.37
N THR A 167 -8.19 3.12 -1.58
CA THR A 167 -8.92 4.36 -1.90
C THR A 167 -10.41 4.17 -1.65
N GLU A 168 -11.01 3.11 -2.19
CA GLU A 168 -12.43 2.79 -2.00
C GLU A 168 -12.77 2.54 -0.53
N LEU A 169 -11.87 1.90 0.23
CA LEU A 169 -12.01 1.77 1.68
C LEU A 169 -12.06 3.12 2.38
N LEU A 170 -11.12 4.03 2.11
CA LEU A 170 -11.10 5.34 2.75
C LEU A 170 -12.34 6.16 2.39
N ARG A 171 -12.76 6.11 1.12
CA ARG A 171 -14.00 6.74 0.65
C ARG A 171 -15.22 6.20 1.37
N ALA A 172 -15.35 4.88 1.53
CA ALA A 172 -16.49 4.28 2.23
C ALA A 172 -16.55 4.73 3.70
N VAL A 173 -15.42 4.77 4.40
CA VAL A 173 -15.35 5.24 5.79
C VAL A 173 -15.68 6.74 5.88
N PHE A 174 -15.23 7.53 4.91
CA PHE A 174 -15.51 8.96 4.86
C PHE A 174 -16.99 9.24 4.56
N HIS A 175 -17.60 8.54 3.60
CA HIS A 175 -19.03 8.64 3.32
C HIS A 175 -19.88 8.23 4.52
N LEU A 176 -19.51 7.18 5.25
CA LEU A 176 -20.16 6.84 6.51
C LEU A 176 -20.08 8.00 7.51
N LEU A 177 -18.93 8.65 7.62
CA LEU A 177 -18.76 9.80 8.51
C LEU A 177 -19.60 11.01 8.06
N GLU A 178 -19.61 11.34 6.76
CA GLU A 178 -20.43 12.43 6.20
C GLU A 178 -21.92 12.20 6.45
N GLU A 179 -22.40 10.97 6.24
CA GLU A 179 -23.79 10.59 6.47
C GLU A 179 -24.17 10.62 7.97
N LEU A 180 -23.21 10.35 8.87
CA LEU A 180 -23.43 10.49 10.32
C LEU A 180 -23.42 11.97 10.76
N GLU A 181 -22.57 12.80 10.15
CA GLU A 181 -22.46 14.24 10.46
C GLU A 181 -23.62 15.07 9.92
N SER A 182 -24.21 14.67 8.78
CA SER A 182 -25.33 15.38 8.15
C SER A 182 -26.62 15.33 8.98
N ARG A 183 -26.65 14.50 10.03
CA ARG A 183 -27.83 14.24 10.85
C ARG A 183 -27.81 15.13 12.09
N GLU A 184 -28.67 16.15 12.07
CA GLU A 184 -28.82 17.10 13.19
C GLU A 184 -29.21 16.42 14.52
N ASN A 185 -29.90 15.26 14.46
CA ASN A 185 -30.29 14.52 15.66
C ASN A 185 -30.38 13.00 15.42
N LEU A 186 -29.29 12.28 15.68
CA LEU A 186 -29.24 10.80 15.59
C LEU A 186 -30.29 10.10 16.47
N HIS A 187 -30.81 10.78 17.49
CA HIS A 187 -31.87 10.26 18.36
C HIS A 187 -33.24 10.20 17.68
N GLU A 188 -33.51 11.06 16.69
CA GLU A 188 -34.80 11.24 16.01
C GLU A 188 -34.82 10.66 14.58
N SER A 189 -33.78 9.93 14.17
CA SER A 189 -33.69 9.32 12.83
C SER A 189 -34.85 8.34 12.57
N SER A 190 -35.40 8.40 11.36
CA SER A 190 -36.45 7.47 10.92
C SER A 190 -35.89 6.06 10.65
N ASP A 191 -36.75 5.05 10.59
CA ASP A 191 -36.34 3.66 10.32
C ASP A 191 -35.63 3.51 8.95
N ASN A 192 -36.04 4.28 7.94
CA ASN A 192 -35.36 4.31 6.64
C ASN A 192 -33.94 4.88 6.75
N ASP A 193 -33.77 5.92 7.57
CA ASP A 193 -32.46 6.55 7.76
C ASP A 193 -31.49 5.62 8.49
N ILE A 194 -31.99 4.80 9.42
CA ILE A 194 -31.21 3.75 10.10
C ILE A 194 -30.82 2.65 9.11
N MET A 195 -31.71 2.29 8.18
CA MET A 195 -31.42 1.29 7.15
C MET A 195 -30.29 1.75 6.21
N HIS A 196 -30.29 3.02 5.80
CA HIS A 196 -29.20 3.59 5.00
C HIS A 196 -27.85 3.59 5.72
N LEU A 197 -27.82 4.05 6.98
CA LEU A 197 -26.60 3.98 7.81
C LEU A 197 -26.08 2.55 7.95
N ASN A 198 -26.97 1.59 8.12
CA ASN A 198 -26.58 0.20 8.24
C ASN A 198 -25.89 -0.30 6.96
N GLY A 199 -26.38 0.11 5.78
CA GLY A 199 -25.74 -0.18 4.51
C GLY A 199 -24.30 0.35 4.42
N ASP A 200 -24.07 1.60 4.83
CA ASP A 200 -22.73 2.20 4.78
C ASP A 200 -21.78 1.68 5.86
N MET A 201 -22.31 1.33 7.04
CA MET A 201 -21.56 0.60 8.07
C MET A 201 -21.15 -0.79 7.58
N VAL A 202 -22.07 -1.54 6.97
CA VAL A 202 -21.79 -2.87 6.38
C VAL A 202 -20.74 -2.77 5.26
N ARG A 203 -20.88 -1.79 4.36
CA ARG A 203 -19.90 -1.54 3.30
C ARG A 203 -18.51 -1.26 3.88
N SER A 204 -18.43 -0.35 4.85
CA SER A 204 -17.17 0.00 5.52
C SER A 204 -16.56 -1.21 6.22
N TYR A 205 -17.36 -1.97 6.97
CA TYR A 205 -16.92 -3.16 7.69
C TYR A 205 -16.34 -4.22 6.76
N ARG A 206 -17.02 -4.49 5.64
CA ARG A 206 -16.52 -5.41 4.60
C ARG A 206 -15.18 -4.96 4.03
N LEU A 207 -15.08 -3.71 3.58
CA LEU A 207 -13.85 -3.21 2.96
C LEU A 207 -12.67 -3.21 3.95
N ILE A 208 -12.89 -2.76 5.20
CA ILE A 208 -11.84 -2.77 6.22
C ILE A 208 -11.41 -4.20 6.55
N THR A 209 -12.33 -5.16 6.57
CA THR A 209 -12.00 -6.57 6.82
C THR A 209 -11.11 -7.14 5.72
N ILE A 210 -11.48 -6.92 4.45
CA ILE A 210 -10.70 -7.38 3.30
C ILE A 210 -9.28 -6.80 3.37
N GLU A 211 -9.17 -5.51 3.60
CA GLU A 211 -7.87 -4.84 3.66
C GLU A 211 -7.06 -5.24 4.91
N TRP A 212 -7.73 -5.57 6.01
CA TRP A 212 -7.06 -6.09 7.19
C TRP A 212 -6.38 -7.43 6.92
N VAL A 213 -7.00 -8.33 6.14
CA VAL A 213 -6.37 -9.60 5.75
C VAL A 213 -5.13 -9.35 4.89
N ASN A 214 -5.21 -8.44 3.92
CA ASN A 214 -4.06 -8.04 3.10
C ASN A 214 -2.94 -7.45 3.97
N TYR A 215 -3.29 -6.56 4.89
CA TYR A 215 -2.35 -5.92 5.80
C TYR A 215 -1.69 -6.94 6.74
N MET A 216 -2.43 -7.92 7.27
CA MET A 216 -1.86 -8.98 8.09
C MET A 216 -0.86 -9.83 7.30
N LYS A 217 -1.13 -10.15 6.03
CA LYS A 217 -0.18 -10.83 5.14
C LYS A 217 1.07 -9.98 4.93
N TYR A 218 0.90 -8.69 4.65
CA TYR A 218 2.00 -7.76 4.47
C TYR A 218 2.90 -7.68 5.70
N LEU A 219 2.31 -7.53 6.88
CA LEU A 219 3.04 -7.49 8.14
C LEU A 219 3.81 -8.79 8.38
N LYS A 220 3.23 -9.95 8.09
CA LYS A 220 3.91 -11.23 8.28
C LYS A 220 5.21 -11.30 7.47
N ASN A 221 5.16 -10.86 6.21
CA ASN A 221 6.28 -10.99 5.29
C ASN A 221 7.36 -9.93 5.51
N ASN A 222 6.99 -8.74 5.96
CA ASN A 222 7.91 -7.58 5.99
C ASN A 222 8.22 -7.08 7.40
N TYR A 223 7.31 -7.28 8.37
CA TYR A 223 7.42 -6.75 9.73
C TYR A 223 6.93 -7.77 10.79
N PRO A 224 7.64 -8.90 11.00
CA PRO A 224 7.19 -9.98 11.90
C PRO A 224 6.83 -9.54 13.32
N TYR A 225 7.54 -8.53 13.85
CA TYR A 225 7.24 -7.95 15.17
C TYR A 225 5.86 -7.28 15.22
N LEU A 226 5.54 -6.47 14.20
CA LEU A 226 4.24 -5.81 14.08
C LEU A 226 3.13 -6.82 13.81
N PHE A 227 3.40 -7.86 13.01
CA PHE A 227 2.49 -8.98 12.80
C PHE A 227 2.11 -9.65 14.12
N SER A 228 3.08 -9.97 14.96
CA SER A 228 2.86 -10.58 16.28
C SER A 228 1.97 -9.69 17.18
N LEU A 229 2.18 -8.38 17.15
CA LEU A 229 1.35 -7.42 17.89
C LEU A 229 -0.08 -7.34 17.34
N ALA A 230 -0.23 -7.24 16.03
CA ALA A 230 -1.54 -7.16 15.36
C ALA A 230 -2.36 -8.44 15.56
N MET A 231 -1.70 -9.61 15.53
CA MET A 231 -2.28 -10.91 15.81
C MET A 231 -2.86 -10.99 17.23
N ARG A 232 -2.13 -10.50 18.25
CA ARG A 232 -2.65 -10.45 19.64
C ARG A 232 -3.82 -9.47 19.81
N ARG A 233 -3.90 -8.46 18.96
CA ARG A 233 -4.95 -7.42 18.99
C ARG A 233 -6.06 -7.69 17.96
N ASN A 234 -6.17 -8.93 17.46
CA ASN A 234 -7.13 -9.32 16.44
C ASN A 234 -8.54 -8.79 16.79
N PRO A 235 -9.14 -7.94 15.93
CA PRO A 235 -10.41 -7.30 16.23
C PRO A 235 -11.61 -8.27 16.21
N PHE A 236 -11.43 -9.48 15.68
CA PHE A 236 -12.46 -10.52 15.61
C PHE A 236 -12.40 -11.52 16.77
N ASP A 237 -11.38 -11.44 17.63
CA ASP A 237 -11.23 -12.31 18.79
C ASP A 237 -11.85 -11.67 20.04
N LYS A 238 -12.98 -12.21 20.52
CA LYS A 238 -13.65 -11.78 21.76
C LYS A 238 -12.75 -11.89 23.01
N SER A 239 -11.71 -12.74 22.96
CA SER A 239 -10.79 -12.98 24.07
C SER A 239 -9.50 -12.15 24.01
N ALA A 240 -9.30 -11.35 22.95
CA ALA A 240 -8.09 -10.55 22.77
C ALA A 240 -7.97 -9.47 23.86
N LYS A 241 -7.20 -9.80 24.91
CA LYS A 241 -6.87 -8.86 25.99
C LYS A 241 -5.88 -7.81 25.49
N THR A 242 -6.24 -6.54 25.64
CA THR A 242 -5.42 -5.35 25.36
C THR A 242 -4.30 -5.11 26.38
N SER A 243 -3.76 -6.15 27.01
CA SER A 243 -2.67 -6.01 27.98
C SER A 243 -1.33 -6.27 27.31
N LEU A 244 -0.52 -5.22 27.17
CA LEU A 244 0.93 -5.35 26.97
C LEU A 244 1.48 -6.19 28.13
N LYS A 245 2.16 -7.29 27.82
CA LYS A 245 3.13 -7.91 28.73
C LYS A 245 4.49 -7.30 28.44
#